data_AF-A0A958S9R8-F1
#
_entry.id   AF-A0A958S9R8-F1
#
_cell.length_a   1.000
_cell.length_b   1.000
_cell.length_c   1.000
_cell.angle_alpha   90.00
_cell.angle_beta   90.00
_cell.angle_gamma   90.00
#
_symmetry.space_group_name_H-M   'P 1'
#
loop_
_entity.id
_entity.type
_entity.pdbx_description
1 polymer ?
#
loop_
_entity_poly.entity_id
_entity_poly.type
_entity_poly.pdbx_seq_one_letter_code
_entity_poly.pdbx_strand_id
1 'polypeptide(L)'
;MSKFVLHIEDEYDFGLVGISCHSKDYRLCWEINKLLQMDFKRVDDKKIELKQGSGSFTCFQYDDEVDHATFFLISNKSPKGFLLPELKTTDFLIYIRSSLFEQEEQ
;
A
#
# COMPACT_ATOMS: atom_id res chain seq x y z
N MET A 1 -10.84 -20.75 -37.24
CA MET A 1 -11.11 -20.84 -35.78
C MET A 1 -10.43 -19.66 -35.13
N SER A 2 -11.13 -18.53 -34.99
CA SER A 2 -10.61 -17.34 -34.31
C SER A 2 -10.56 -17.61 -32.80
N LYS A 3 -9.37 -17.53 -32.21
CA LYS A 3 -9.20 -17.56 -30.75
C LYS A 3 -9.72 -16.24 -30.19
N PHE A 4 -10.70 -16.31 -29.29
CA PHE A 4 -11.08 -15.18 -28.46
C PHE A 4 -10.29 -15.26 -27.16
N VAL A 5 -9.57 -14.19 -26.84
CA VAL A 5 -8.84 -14.05 -25.57
C VAL A 5 -9.70 -13.15 -24.69
N LEU A 6 -10.13 -13.69 -23.55
CA LEU A 6 -10.83 -12.92 -22.54
C LEU A 6 -9.79 -12.12 -21.75
N HIS A 7 -9.80 -10.82 -21.93
CA HIS A 7 -9.05 -9.89 -21.10
C HIS A 7 -9.94 -9.56 -19.91
N ILE A 8 -9.65 -10.16 -18.76
CA ILE A 8 -10.23 -9.76 -17.48
C ILE A 8 -9.28 -8.70 -16.94
N GLU A 9 -9.71 -7.45 -16.94
CA GLU A 9 -9.05 -6.41 -16.16
C GLU A 9 -9.53 -6.57 -14.72
N ASP A 10 -8.60 -6.75 -13.79
CA ASP A 10 -8.95 -6.83 -12.37
C ASP A 10 -9.38 -5.43 -11.91
N GLU A 11 -10.68 -5.24 -11.68
CA GLU A 11 -11.21 -4.03 -11.04
C GLU A 11 -10.90 -4.10 -9.54
N TYR A 12 -9.95 -3.29 -9.10
CA TYR A 12 -9.64 -3.13 -7.69
C TYR A 12 -10.39 -1.91 -7.13
N ASP A 13 -11.05 -2.11 -6.00
CA ASP A 13 -11.70 -1.06 -5.19
C ASP A 13 -10.70 -0.26 -4.32
N PHE A 14 -9.43 -0.25 -4.73
CA PHE A 14 -8.36 0.45 -4.02
C PHE A 14 -7.27 0.97 -4.95
N GLY A 15 -6.61 2.04 -4.51
CA GLY A 15 -5.37 2.52 -5.11
C GLY A 15 -4.14 1.90 -4.47
N LEU A 16 -3.12 1.60 -5.26
CA LEU A 16 -1.83 1.14 -4.76
C LEU A 16 -0.67 1.85 -5.47
N VAL A 17 0.22 2.45 -4.69
CA VAL A 17 1.43 3.12 -5.20
C VAL A 17 2.67 2.45 -4.61
N GLY A 18 3.59 2.02 -5.47
CA GLY A 18 4.89 1.50 -5.06
C GLY A 18 5.97 2.58 -4.99
N ILE A 19 6.71 2.62 -3.88
CA ILE A 19 7.84 3.53 -3.67
C ILE A 19 9.12 2.71 -3.53
N SER A 20 10.12 3.03 -4.35
CA SER A 20 11.49 2.51 -4.21
C SER A 20 12.39 3.62 -3.70
N CYS A 21 12.99 3.43 -2.54
CA CYS A 21 13.89 4.41 -1.93
C CYS A 21 14.84 3.77 -0.91
N HIS A 22 15.97 4.42 -0.67
CA HIS A 22 16.97 3.99 0.31
C HIS A 22 16.74 4.58 1.71
N SER A 23 15.68 5.39 1.88
CA SER A 23 15.35 6.02 3.16
C SER A 23 14.75 5.01 4.14
N LYS A 24 14.99 5.23 5.44
CA LYS A 24 14.28 4.48 6.49
C LYS A 24 12.80 4.86 6.53
N ASP A 25 11.98 3.94 7.03
CA ASP A 25 10.53 4.05 7.22
C ASP A 25 10.09 5.39 7.84
N TYR A 26 10.64 5.77 8.99
CA TYR A 26 10.27 7.02 9.67
C TYR A 26 10.69 8.27 8.89
N ARG A 27 11.81 8.20 8.14
CA ARG A 27 12.32 9.33 7.38
C ARG A 27 11.48 9.55 6.13
N LEU A 28 11.14 8.47 5.42
CA LEU A 28 10.24 8.55 4.28
C LEU A 28 8.87 9.12 4.70
N CYS A 29 8.31 8.60 5.80
CA CYS A 29 7.05 9.12 6.36
C CYS A 29 7.15 10.62 6.66
N TRP A 30 8.23 11.07 7.33
CA TRP A 30 8.43 12.50 7.60
C TRP A 30 8.57 13.35 6.32
N GLU A 31 9.29 12.87 5.31
CA GLU A 31 9.44 13.55 4.02
C GLU A 31 8.09 13.66 3.29
N ILE A 32 7.28 12.59 3.29
CA ILE A 32 5.91 12.59 2.74
C ILE A 32 5.05 13.60 3.47
N ASN A 33 5.03 13.57 4.81
CA ASN A 33 4.20 14.49 5.59
C ASN A 33 4.55 15.95 5.30
N LYS A 34 5.85 16.25 5.17
CA LYS A 34 6.32 17.60 4.88
C LYS A 34 6.00 18.07 3.46
N LEU A 35 6.11 17.19 2.47
CA LEU A 35 5.94 17.55 1.07
C LEU A 35 4.47 17.59 0.63
N LEU A 36 3.68 16.62 1.10
CA LEU A 36 2.28 16.45 0.71
C LEU A 36 1.28 17.00 1.73
N GLN A 37 1.77 17.49 2.88
CA GLN A 37 0.93 17.96 4.01
C GLN A 37 -0.02 16.88 4.55
N MET A 38 0.31 15.60 4.37
CA MET A 38 -0.43 14.46 4.91
C MET A 38 0.14 14.09 6.28
N ASP A 39 -0.65 14.04 7.35
CA ASP A 39 -0.12 13.74 8.69
C ASP A 39 -0.13 12.23 8.99
N PHE A 40 0.71 11.45 8.30
CA PHE A 40 0.84 10.02 8.58
C PHE A 40 1.35 9.76 9.99
N LYS A 41 0.63 8.92 10.74
CA LYS A 41 0.94 8.52 12.12
C LYS A 41 1.29 7.04 12.18
N ARG A 42 2.29 6.68 13.01
CA ARG A 42 2.66 5.27 13.19
C ARG A 42 1.51 4.53 13.87
N VAL A 43 1.15 3.39 13.31
CA VAL A 43 0.17 2.46 13.90
C VAL A 43 0.84 1.12 14.15
N ASP A 44 0.09 0.16 14.69
CA ASP A 44 0.60 -1.19 14.88
C ASP A 44 1.08 -1.78 13.55
N ASP A 45 2.26 -2.40 13.61
CA ASP A 45 2.83 -3.11 12.48
C ASP A 45 1.83 -4.16 11.96
N LYS A 46 1.70 -4.25 10.64
CA LYS A 46 0.87 -5.28 10.00
C LYS A 46 1.58 -6.61 10.09
N LYS A 47 0.95 -7.57 10.78
CA LYS A 47 1.42 -8.95 10.89
C LYS A 47 0.74 -9.80 9.84
N ILE A 48 1.51 -10.50 9.02
CA ILE A 48 1.01 -11.37 7.96
C ILE A 48 1.74 -12.70 8.01
N GLU A 49 0.98 -13.79 7.91
CA GLU A 49 1.55 -15.13 7.77
C GLU A 49 2.12 -15.32 6.37
N LEU A 50 3.45 -15.41 6.28
CA LEU A 50 4.18 -15.73 5.05
C LEU A 50 4.55 -17.21 5.06
N LYS A 51 4.98 -17.73 3.90
CA LYS A 51 5.48 -19.11 3.77
C LYS A 51 6.62 -19.45 4.73
N GLN A 52 7.37 -18.44 5.19
CA GLN A 52 8.52 -18.57 6.09
C GLN A 52 8.19 -18.19 7.56
N GLY A 53 6.90 -18.03 7.87
CA GLY A 53 6.35 -17.64 9.17
C GLY A 53 5.78 -16.22 9.19
N SER A 54 5.36 -15.77 10.38
CA SER A 54 4.74 -14.45 10.58
C SER A 54 5.73 -13.30 10.33
N GLY A 55 5.48 -12.50 9.29
CA GLY A 55 6.20 -11.26 8.98
C GLY A 55 5.55 -10.05 9.63
N SER A 56 6.35 -9.13 10.15
CA SER A 56 5.90 -7.85 10.70
C SER A 56 6.35 -6.72 9.77
N PHE A 57 5.40 -5.91 9.33
CA PHE A 57 5.63 -4.81 8.40
C PHE A 57 5.25 -3.50 9.07
N THR A 58 6.18 -2.54 9.08
CA THR A 58 5.90 -1.22 9.65
C THR A 58 4.78 -0.54 8.86
N CYS A 59 3.86 0.09 9.59
CA CYS A 59 2.69 0.75 9.02
C CYS A 59 2.51 2.15 9.60
N PHE A 60 2.16 3.09 8.74
CA PHE A 60 1.68 4.42 9.08
C PHE A 60 0.32 4.64 8.42
N GLN A 61 -0.55 5.41 9.07
CA GLN A 61 -1.90 5.69 8.60
C GLN A 61 -2.13 7.20 8.56
N TYR A 62 -2.82 7.66 7.53
CA TYR A 62 -3.37 9.01 7.42
C TYR A 62 -4.84 8.89 7.00
N ASP A 63 -5.73 9.51 7.76
CA ASP A 63 -7.15 9.60 7.43
C ASP A 63 -7.42 11.01 6.89
N ASP A 64 -7.87 11.06 5.64
CA ASP A 64 -8.33 12.27 4.99
C ASP A 64 -9.84 12.42 5.23
N GLU A 65 -10.19 13.37 6.09
CA GLU A 65 -11.58 13.68 6.41
C GLU A 65 -12.32 14.39 5.27
N VAL A 66 -11.59 15.05 4.36
CA VAL A 66 -12.18 15.84 3.27
C VAL A 66 -12.63 14.92 2.13
N ASP A 67 -11.74 14.04 1.70
CA ASP A 67 -11.99 13.13 0.57
C ASP A 67 -12.49 11.74 1.02
N HIS A 68 -12.77 11.58 2.33
CA HIS A 68 -13.19 10.31 2.94
C HIS A 68 -12.29 9.12 2.53
N ALA A 69 -10.98 9.35 2.54
CA ALA A 69 -9.98 8.39 2.13
C ALA A 69 -9.05 8.03 3.28
N THR A 70 -8.71 6.75 3.42
CA THR A 70 -7.66 6.29 4.33
C THR A 70 -6.45 5.86 3.52
N PHE A 71 -5.29 6.42 3.86
CA PHE A 71 -3.99 6.08 3.29
C PHE A 71 -3.17 5.26 4.28
N PHE A 72 -2.53 4.22 3.79
CA PHE A 72 -1.62 3.38 4.56
C PHE A 72 -0.26 3.33 3.88
N LEU A 73 0.78 3.81 4.56
CA LEU A 73 2.17 3.64 4.15
C LEU A 73 2.75 2.40 4.85
N ILE A 74 3.06 1.37 4.07
CA ILE A 74 3.47 0.06 4.59
C ILE A 74 4.84 -0.30 4.04
N SER A 75 5.76 -0.78 4.90
CA SER A 75 7.02 -1.33 4.43
C SER A 75 6.77 -2.63 3.66
N ASN A 76 7.36 -2.78 2.47
CA ASN A 76 7.23 -4.02 1.71
C ASN A 76 8.17 -5.13 2.22
N LYS A 77 9.16 -4.81 3.06
CA LYS A 77 10.19 -5.73 3.57
C LYS A 77 9.99 -6.04 5.05
N SER A 78 10.18 -7.31 5.41
CA SER A 78 10.32 -7.79 6.79
C SER A 78 11.48 -8.79 6.87
N PRO A 79 11.99 -9.13 8.08
CA PRO A 79 12.98 -10.20 8.24
C PRO A 79 12.54 -11.57 7.72
N LYS A 80 11.24 -11.80 7.54
CA LYS A 80 10.65 -13.06 7.09
C LYS A 80 10.28 -13.07 5.60
N GLY A 81 10.45 -11.96 4.89
CA GLY A 81 10.13 -11.85 3.47
C GLY A 81 9.45 -10.54 3.10
N PHE A 82 8.75 -10.55 1.96
CA PHE A 82 8.09 -9.39 1.39
C PHE A 82 6.58 -9.44 1.60
N LEU A 83 5.96 -8.27 1.72
CA LEU A 83 4.50 -8.12 1.77
C LEU A 83 3.89 -8.50 0.41
N LEU A 84 4.44 -7.90 -0.66
CA LEU A 84 4.12 -8.25 -2.05
C LEU A 84 5.38 -8.79 -2.73
N PRO A 85 5.56 -10.13 -2.77
CA PRO A 85 6.72 -10.78 -3.37
C PRO A 85 6.88 -10.54 -4.88
N GLU A 86 5.82 -10.11 -5.57
CA GLU A 86 5.81 -9.76 -6.99
C GLU A 86 6.53 -8.42 -7.24
N LEU A 87 6.55 -7.53 -6.23
CA LEU A 87 7.09 -6.16 -6.30
C LEU A 87 8.41 -6.01 -5.54
N LYS A 88 9.40 -6.86 -5.82
CA LYS A 88 10.66 -6.94 -5.03
C LYS A 88 11.51 -5.67 -5.04
N THR A 89 11.37 -4.85 -6.08
CA THR A 89 12.09 -3.57 -6.21
C THR A 89 11.46 -2.45 -5.39
N THR A 90 10.24 -2.65 -4.88
CA THR A 90 9.49 -1.69 -4.09
C THR A 90 9.85 -1.85 -2.61
N ASP A 91 10.22 -0.75 -1.97
CA ASP A 91 10.58 -0.70 -0.55
C ASP A 91 9.37 -0.41 0.33
N PHE A 92 8.45 0.42 -0.14
CA PHE A 92 7.23 0.83 0.56
C PHE A 92 6.03 0.86 -0.38
N LEU A 93 4.85 0.65 0.18
CA LEU A 93 3.57 0.67 -0.54
C LEU A 93 2.67 1.70 0.12
N ILE A 94 2.04 2.56 -0.70
CA ILE A 94 0.91 3.36 -0.25
C ILE A 94 -0.35 2.67 -0.74
N TYR A 95 -1.12 2.13 0.20
CA TYR A 95 -2.45 1.58 -0.04
C TYR A 95 -3.49 2.66 0.26
N ILE A 96 -4.39 2.89 -0.70
CA ILE A 96 -5.39 3.95 -0.65
C ILE A 96 -6.76 3.30 -0.67
N ARG A 97 -7.50 3.46 0.41
CA ARG A 97 -8.90 3.07 0.49
C ARG A 97 -9.74 4.34 0.46
N SER A 98 -10.53 4.53 -0.58
CA SER A 98 -11.39 5.69 -0.75
C SER A 98 -12.71 5.23 -1.34
N SER A 99 -13.80 5.88 -0.95
CA SER A 99 -15.11 5.69 -1.59
C SER A 99 -15.09 6.03 -3.08
N LEU A 100 -14.09 6.77 -3.56
CA LEU A 100 -13.91 7.04 -5.00
C LEU A 100 -13.61 5.78 -5.82
N PHE A 101 -13.11 4.70 -5.19
CA PHE A 101 -12.85 3.43 -5.85
C PHE A 101 -14.04 2.47 -5.76
N GLU A 102 -15.10 2.82 -5.01
CA GLU A 102 -16.38 2.12 -5.06
C GLU A 102 -17.09 2.59 -6.34
N GLN A 103 -16.94 1.82 -7.43
CA GLN A 103 -17.75 2.08 -8.62
C GLN A 103 -19.23 1.82 -8.26
N GLU A 104 -20.09 2.83 -8.49
CA GLU A 104 -21.54 2.62 -8.47
C GLU A 104 -21.90 1.55 -9.52
N GLU A 105 -22.23 0.34 -9.08
CA GLU A 105 -23.04 -0.58 -9.89
C GLU A 105 -24.41 0.09 -10.12
N GLN A 106 -24.61 0.68 -11.30
CA GLN A 106 -25.94 1.02 -11.83
C GLN A 106 -26.38 0.00 -12.88
#